data_AF-A0A354C235-F1
#
_entry.id   AF-A0A354C235-F1
#
_cell.length_a   1.000
_cell.length_b   1.000
_cell.length_c   1.000
_cell.angle_alpha   90.00
_cell.angle_beta   90.00
_cell.angle_gamma   90.00
#
_symmetry.space_group_name_H-M   'P 1'
#
loop_
_entity.id
_entity.type
_entity.pdbx_description
1 polymer ?
#
loop_
_entity_poly.entity_id
_entity_poly.type
_entity_poly.pdbx_seq_one_letter_code
_entity_poly.pdbx_strand_id
1 'polypeptide(L)'
;MAERFQVYKCDSCGHIVEMLHAGQGQMFCCGKPMRAFKENTVDASMEKHVPVVNKAGDGIEVKVGSVPHPMEKDHYIEWIEAVKDGKV
;
A
#
# COMPACT_ATOMS: atom_id res chain seq x y z
N MET A 1 13.89 11.91 0.31
CA MET A 1 13.72 11.70 1.76
C MET A 1 12.50 10.82 1.95
N ALA A 2 12.48 9.99 2.99
CA ALA A 2 11.31 9.18 3.28
C ALA A 2 10.26 10.04 3.99
N GLU A 3 9.05 10.05 3.47
CA GLU A 3 7.91 10.80 4.01
C GLU A 3 6.99 9.87 4.79
N ARG A 4 6.19 10.45 5.70
CA ARG A 4 5.26 9.65 6.51
C ARG A 4 4.24 8.94 5.61
N PHE A 5 3.92 7.69 5.94
CA PHE A 5 3.04 6.77 5.21
C PHE A 5 3.59 6.23 3.88
N GLN A 6 4.83 6.56 3.50
CA GLN A 6 5.44 5.88 2.35
C GLN A 6 5.72 4.41 2.67
N VAL A 7 5.31 3.53 1.76
CA VAL A 7 5.57 2.10 1.82
C VAL A 7 6.81 1.73 1.01
N TYR A 8 7.65 0.86 1.56
CA TYR A 8 8.86 0.36 0.91
C TYR A 8 8.90 -1.16 0.91
N LYS A 9 9.35 -1.76 -0.19
CA LYS A 9 9.57 -3.21 -0.31
C LYS A 9 11.03 -3.53 -0.56
N CYS A 10 11.55 -4.54 0.15
CA CYS A 10 12.81 -5.18 -0.22
C CYS A 10 12.54 -6.25 -1.28
N ASP A 11 13.00 -6.03 -2.50
CA ASP A 11 12.82 -6.99 -3.60
C ASP A 11 13.69 -8.28 -3.44
N SER A 12 14.49 -8.40 -2.37
CA SER A 12 15.28 -9.61 -2.08
C SER A 12 14.59 -10.54 -1.07
N CYS A 13 14.18 -10.03 0.09
CA CYS A 13 13.58 -10.84 1.16
C CYS A 13 12.07 -10.67 1.29
N GLY A 14 11.47 -9.72 0.58
CA GLY A 14 10.02 -9.49 0.60
C GLY A 14 9.52 -8.61 1.76
N HIS A 15 10.38 -8.13 2.67
CA HIS A 15 9.95 -7.21 3.73
C HIS A 15 9.27 -5.97 3.15
N ILE A 16 8.11 -5.65 3.71
CA ILE A 16 7.35 -4.43 3.44
C ILE A 16 7.28 -3.62 4.74
N VAL A 17 7.58 -2.34 4.66
CA VAL A 17 7.57 -1.42 5.81
C VAL A 17 6.91 -0.10 5.43
N GLU A 18 6.24 0.52 6.40
CA GLU A 18 5.66 1.85 6.28
C GLU A 18 6.41 2.85 7.17
N MET A 19 6.58 4.07 6.67
CA MET A 19 7.28 5.12 7.40
C MET A 19 6.37 5.86 8.40
N LEU A 20 6.56 5.62 9.69
CA LEU A 20 5.80 6.31 10.74
C LEU A 20 6.35 7.71 11.10
N HIS A 21 7.63 7.95 10.84
CA HIS A 21 8.30 9.22 11.13
C HIS A 21 9.29 9.58 10.02
N ALA A 22 9.09 10.72 9.35
CA ALA A 22 9.92 11.13 8.23
C ALA A 22 11.40 11.30 8.62
N GLY A 23 12.30 11.04 7.65
CA GLY A 23 13.74 11.11 7.87
C GLY A 23 14.52 11.33 6.58
N GLN A 24 15.77 11.78 6.73
CA GLN A 24 16.64 12.10 5.60
C GLN A 24 17.34 10.87 4.98
N GLY A 25 17.43 9.76 5.74
CA GLY A 25 18.09 8.53 5.31
C GLY A 25 17.34 7.77 4.22
N GLN A 26 18.08 6.92 3.50
CA GLN A 26 17.50 5.98 2.53
C GLN A 26 17.18 4.64 3.22
N MET A 27 16.01 4.07 2.94
CA MET A 27 15.64 2.73 3.41
C MET A 27 16.54 1.67 2.77
N PHE A 28 17.11 0.77 3.58
CA PHE A 28 18.10 -0.19 3.13
C PHE A 28 17.84 -1.57 3.75
N CYS A 29 17.89 -2.62 2.94
CA CYS A 29 17.67 -3.99 3.39
C CYS A 29 18.40 -4.96 2.44
N CYS A 30 19.02 -6.01 3.00
CA CYS A 30 19.76 -7.02 2.22
C CYS A 30 20.84 -6.44 1.29
N GLY A 31 21.62 -5.47 1.77
CA GLY A 31 22.76 -4.95 1.00
C GLY A 31 22.39 -3.97 -0.12
N LYS A 32 21.12 -3.58 -0.26
CA LYS A 32 20.67 -2.61 -1.28
C LYS A 32 19.55 -1.68 -0.77
N PRO A 33 19.35 -0.53 -1.44
CA PRO A 33 18.18 0.32 -1.18
C PRO A 33 16.87 -0.44 -1.38
N MET A 34 15.90 -0.19 -0.50
CA MET A 34 14.53 -0.67 -0.69
C MET A 34 13.82 0.16 -1.76
N ARG A 35 12.90 -0.46 -2.50
CA ARG A 35 12.10 0.22 -3.51
C ARG A 35 10.90 0.89 -2.87
N ALA A 36 10.69 2.17 -3.17
CA ALA A 36 9.45 2.86 -2.81
C ALA A 36 8.27 2.26 -3.60
N PHE A 37 7.24 1.83 -2.88
CA PHE A 37 6.01 1.29 -3.44
C PHE A 37 5.07 2.45 -3.76
N LYS A 38 5.31 3.12 -4.90
CA LYS A 38 4.46 4.23 -5.35
C LYS A 38 3.11 3.69 -5.83
N GLU A 39 2.05 4.30 -5.36
CA GLU A 39 0.68 3.95 -5.67
C GLU A 39 0.37 4.23 -7.14
N ASN A 40 -0.48 3.41 -7.76
CA ASN A 40 -0.99 3.60 -9.12
C ASN A 40 0.09 3.71 -10.22
N THR A 41 1.31 3.18 -10.00
CA THR A 41 2.38 3.19 -11.02
C THR A 41 2.59 1.84 -11.73
N VAL A 42 1.94 0.77 -11.26
CA VAL A 42 2.04 -0.55 -11.89
C VAL A 42 0.98 -0.64 -12.99
N ASP A 43 1.37 -1.16 -14.16
CA ASP A 43 0.45 -1.46 -15.25
C ASP A 43 -0.38 -2.71 -14.90
N ALA A 44 -1.52 -2.48 -14.23
CA ALA A 44 -2.46 -3.48 -13.77
C ALA A 44 -3.90 -3.00 -14.00
N SER A 45 -4.87 -3.94 -14.00
CA SER A 45 -6.29 -3.63 -14.19
C SER A 45 -6.82 -2.67 -13.12
N MET A 46 -7.12 -1.43 -13.50
CA MET A 46 -7.54 -0.40 -12.54
C MET A 46 -8.84 -0.81 -11.82
N GLU A 47 -9.76 -1.45 -12.52
CA GLU A 47 -11.05 -1.90 -12.00
C GLU A 47 -10.93 -2.95 -10.89
N LYS A 48 -9.81 -3.66 -10.79
CA LYS A 48 -9.55 -4.65 -9.72
C LYS A 48 -8.60 -4.14 -8.62
N HIS A 49 -7.84 -3.07 -8.87
CA HIS A 49 -6.78 -2.64 -7.94
C HIS A 49 -7.02 -1.27 -7.32
N VAL A 50 -7.81 -0.40 -7.96
CA VAL A 50 -8.14 0.92 -7.39
C VAL A 50 -9.25 0.75 -6.33
N PRO A 51 -9.04 1.19 -5.08
CA PRO A 51 -10.05 1.08 -4.03
C PRO A 51 -11.32 1.88 -4.35
N VAL A 52 -12.47 1.31 -4.01
CA VAL A 52 -13.78 1.96 -4.06
C VAL A 52 -14.26 2.19 -2.64
N VAL A 53 -14.56 3.44 -2.30
CA VAL A 53 -14.99 3.85 -0.96
C VAL A 53 -16.48 4.14 -0.96
N ASN A 54 -17.24 3.43 -0.13
CA ASN A 54 -18.66 3.66 0.11
C ASN A 54 -18.88 4.20 1.53
N LYS A 55 -19.90 5.05 1.71
CA LYS A 55 -20.34 5.45 3.05
C LYS A 55 -21.10 4.29 3.70
N ALA A 56 -20.76 3.96 4.94
CA ALA A 56 -21.42 2.89 5.69
C ALA A 56 -21.72 3.38 7.12
N GLY A 57 -22.93 3.87 7.34
CA GLY A 57 -23.33 4.45 8.64
C GLY A 57 -22.41 5.61 9.04
N ASP A 58 -21.76 5.45 10.21
CA ASP A 58 -20.80 6.40 10.77
C ASP A 58 -19.36 6.19 10.27
N GLY A 59 -19.13 5.19 9.40
CA GLY A 59 -17.83 4.83 8.85
C GLY A 59 -17.82 4.76 7.33
N ILE A 60 -16.81 4.06 6.82
CA ILE A 60 -16.64 3.76 5.41
C ILE A 60 -16.51 2.25 5.20
N GLU A 61 -16.96 1.78 4.05
CA GLU A 61 -16.65 0.47 3.51
C GLU A 61 -15.68 0.67 2.35
N VAL A 62 -14.55 -0.01 2.37
CA VAL A 62 -13.58 0.02 1.27
C VAL A 62 -13.56 -1.34 0.59
N LYS A 63 -13.71 -1.35 -0.74
CA LYS A 63 -13.59 -2.53 -1.59
C LYS A 63 -12.42 -2.37 -2.54
N VAL A 64 -11.77 -3.47 -2.89
CA VAL A 64 -10.72 -3.49 -3.92
C VAL A 64 -11.14 -4.49 -5.01
N GLY A 65 -11.49 -4.07 -6.22
CA GLY A 65 -11.78 -2.71 -6.73
C GLY A 65 -13.27 -2.52 -7.03
N SER A 66 -13.62 -1.93 -8.17
CA SER A 66 -15.01 -1.91 -8.68
C SER A 66 -15.45 -3.29 -9.19
N VAL A 67 -14.49 -4.11 -9.61
CA VAL A 67 -14.60 -5.55 -9.78
C VAL A 67 -13.79 -6.21 -8.66
N PRO A 68 -14.32 -7.24 -7.97
CA PRO A 68 -13.59 -7.90 -6.89
C PRO A 68 -12.20 -8.39 -7.34
N HIS A 69 -11.16 -7.99 -6.59
CA HIS A 69 -9.84 -8.54 -6.74
C HIS A 69 -9.82 -10.03 -6.30
N PRO A 70 -9.07 -10.92 -6.98
CA PRO A 70 -8.86 -12.28 -6.51
C PRO A 70 -8.29 -12.33 -5.09
N MET A 71 -8.66 -13.35 -4.29
CA MET A 71 -8.13 -13.56 -2.94
C MET A 71 -7.61 -14.99 -2.79
N GLU A 72 -6.81 -15.42 -3.78
CA GLU A 72 -6.20 -16.74 -3.82
C GLU A 72 -4.89 -16.75 -3.04
N LYS A 73 -4.42 -17.94 -2.63
CA LYS A 73 -3.22 -18.10 -1.79
C LYS A 73 -1.99 -17.34 -2.28
N ASP A 74 -1.77 -17.34 -3.60
CA ASP A 74 -0.59 -16.71 -4.23
C ASP A 74 -0.91 -15.35 -4.87
N HIS A 75 -2.16 -14.87 -4.76
CA HIS A 75 -2.60 -13.59 -5.33
C HIS A 75 -3.80 -13.02 -4.58
N TYR A 76 -3.51 -12.08 -3.67
CA TYR A 76 -4.51 -11.44 -2.81
C TYR A 76 -4.09 -10.02 -2.45
N ILE A 77 -5.05 -9.24 -1.95
CA ILE A 77 -4.78 -7.91 -1.36
C ILE A 77 -4.30 -8.11 0.08
N GLU A 78 -3.05 -7.73 0.37
CA GLU A 78 -2.42 -7.97 1.68
C GLU A 78 -3.02 -7.12 2.81
N TRP A 79 -3.36 -5.87 2.56
CA TRP A 79 -4.07 -4.99 3.49
C TRP A 79 -4.85 -3.90 2.75
N ILE A 80 -5.76 -3.25 3.48
CA ILE A 80 -6.44 -2.03 3.07
C ILE A 80 -6.17 -0.99 4.17
N GLU A 81 -5.75 0.20 3.75
CA GLU A 81 -5.45 1.32 4.64
C GLU A 81 -6.37 2.50 4.32
N ALA A 82 -6.86 3.21 5.35
CA ALA A 82 -7.66 4.41 5.18
C ALA A 82 -7.05 5.57 5.97
N VAL A 83 -6.57 6.60 5.26
CA VAL A 83 -5.93 7.75 5.91
C VAL A 83 -6.89 8.92 5.97
N LYS A 84 -7.19 9.41 7.18
CA LYS A 84 -8.01 10.61 7.41
C LYS A 84 -7.40 11.48 8.50
N ASP A 85 -7.24 12.77 8.21
CA ASP A 85 -6.73 13.78 9.17
C ASP A 85 -5.39 13.37 9.82
N GLY A 86 -4.52 12.72 9.03
CA GLY A 86 -3.23 12.23 9.50
C GLY A 86 -3.32 11.04 10.46
N LYS A 87 -4.41 10.29 10.44
CA LYS A 87 -4.55 9.01 11.13
C LYS A 87 -4.78 7.90 10.12
N VAL A 88 -4.24 6.74 10.46
CA VAL A 88 -4.50 5.45 9.83
C VAL A 88 -5.56 4.74 10.65
#